data_AF-A0A938HAB1-F1
#
_entry.id   AF-A0A938HAB1-F1
#
_cell.length_a   1.000
_cell.length_b   1.000
_cell.length_c   1.000
_cell.angle_alpha   90.00
_cell.angle_beta   90.00
_cell.angle_gamma   90.00
#
_symmetry.space_group_name_H-M   'P 1'
#
loop_
_entity.id
_entity.type
_entity.pdbx_description
1 polymer ?
#
loop_
_entity_poly.entity_id
_entity_poly.type
_entity_poly.pdbx_seq_one_letter_code
_entity_poly.pdbx_strand_id
1 'polypeptide(L)'
;METYFFADLCPEGSFELSEEESKHVVKVRRHQPGDRIRIANGLGLLADCELTEIRSSRATLRVLHSIQHAWPEPRIHLAVSPLHHEDRWEWLLEKATELGVYRISPVLCERTEHYRWKLPRYSRILESALKQSLRTHLPILDQPMPLSQFQAESNAVTYVAHCDESADARTPRISLDLVDRSRNTCLMIGPEGDFHPSEIQRLVDNGAIPLSLGALRLRTETAVIAGLSRFLGGSMQRAGAALLTVLLTVLLTMPITVLLPLAIPLLIPITSASAQSNNQRSNAAPVRAGHIALGRLKYQGGGDWYANPTSISNLAKFCNAGLGTSLSLQEEIADAGSPDLFRFPWVHMTGHGRIVFNEQEARNLRSYLTGGGFLHVDDNYGMDPYVRSEFKKVFPELEWTRLPDNHPVYLKPYPMVAGLPKIHEHDGRPAEGLGLLWQGRLVVYYSYQCDLGDGWEDASVHRDPETLRTTALQMGANLVRYAFEQ
;
A
#
# COMPACT_ATOMS: atom_id res chain seq x y z
N MET A 1 -12.47 -10.72 -27.33
CA MET A 1 -12.71 -9.99 -26.06
C MET A 1 -12.03 -8.65 -26.21
N GLU A 2 -12.72 -7.52 -26.04
CA GLU A 2 -12.08 -6.20 -26.14
C GLU A 2 -10.92 -6.12 -25.15
N THR A 3 -9.73 -5.70 -25.60
CA THR A 3 -8.56 -5.58 -24.73
C THR A 3 -8.46 -4.16 -24.20
N TYR A 4 -8.54 -4.04 -22.87
CA TYR A 4 -8.55 -2.78 -22.12
C TYR A 4 -7.27 -2.69 -21.31
N PHE A 5 -6.49 -1.65 -21.55
CA PHE A 5 -5.21 -1.42 -20.86
C PHE A 5 -5.25 -0.10 -20.08
N PHE A 6 -4.30 0.05 -19.18
CA PHE A 6 -4.16 1.21 -18.30
C PHE A 6 -2.82 1.89 -18.54
N ALA A 7 -2.80 3.18 -18.85
CA ALA A 7 -1.57 3.94 -19.02
C ALA A 7 -1.81 5.44 -18.79
N ASP A 8 -0.75 6.17 -18.46
CA ASP A 8 -0.79 7.62 -18.52
C ASP A 8 -0.91 8.06 -19.99
N LEU A 9 -2.08 8.61 -20.32
CA LEU A 9 -2.56 8.78 -21.69
C LEU A 9 -2.66 10.28 -22.02
N CYS A 10 -2.06 10.67 -23.13
CA CYS A 10 -2.36 11.94 -23.77
C CYS A 10 -3.67 11.83 -24.58
N PRO A 11 -4.55 12.86 -24.61
CA PRO A 11 -5.80 12.81 -25.36
C PRO A 11 -5.64 12.66 -26.88
N GLU A 12 -4.47 13.02 -27.40
CA GLU A 12 -4.14 13.03 -28.82
C GLU A 12 -2.66 12.69 -29.03
N GLY A 13 -2.29 12.42 -30.29
CA GLY A 13 -0.90 12.21 -30.68
C GLY A 13 -0.44 10.76 -30.51
N SER A 14 0.86 10.59 -30.25
CA SER A 14 1.48 9.28 -30.02
C SER A 14 2.18 9.26 -28.68
N PHE A 15 2.13 8.13 -28.00
CA PHE A 15 2.74 7.93 -26.69
C PHE A 15 3.27 6.50 -26.58
N GLU A 16 4.25 6.30 -25.70
CA GLU A 16 4.83 4.99 -25.41
C GLU A 16 4.18 4.43 -24.14
N LEU A 17 3.80 3.16 -24.17
CA LEU A 17 3.36 2.45 -22.97
C LEU A 17 4.53 2.23 -22.01
N SER A 18 4.23 2.11 -20.72
CA SER A 18 5.20 1.64 -19.73
C SER A 18 5.77 0.27 -20.15
N GLU A 19 6.92 -0.11 -19.61
CA GLU A 19 7.53 -1.39 -19.95
C GLU A 19 6.63 -2.58 -19.57
N GLU A 20 5.94 -2.50 -18.44
CA GLU A 20 5.00 -3.53 -17.98
C GLU A 20 3.83 -3.70 -18.95
N GLU A 21 3.18 -2.60 -19.33
CA GLU A 21 2.04 -2.62 -20.25
C GLU A 21 2.48 -2.98 -21.67
N SER A 22 3.67 -2.55 -22.10
CA SER A 22 4.27 -2.98 -23.36
C SER A 22 4.50 -4.49 -23.40
N LYS A 23 5.05 -5.08 -22.33
CA LYS A 23 5.19 -6.54 -22.20
C LYS A 23 3.82 -7.23 -22.22
N HIS A 24 2.82 -6.66 -21.56
CA HIS A 24 1.47 -7.20 -21.56
C HIS A 24 0.87 -7.22 -22.98
N VAL A 25 0.90 -6.08 -23.69
CA VAL A 25 0.40 -5.94 -25.06
C VAL A 25 1.11 -6.91 -26.01
N VAL A 26 2.45 -6.92 -25.99
CA VAL A 26 3.27 -7.61 -27.00
C VAL A 26 3.48 -9.09 -26.68
N LYS A 27 3.81 -9.44 -25.43
CA LYS A 27 4.16 -10.83 -25.08
C LYS A 27 2.96 -11.64 -24.61
N VAL A 28 2.07 -11.03 -23.82
CA VAL A 28 0.92 -11.74 -23.24
C VAL A 28 -0.26 -11.76 -24.21
N ARG A 29 -0.63 -10.59 -24.75
CA ARG A 29 -1.78 -10.46 -25.67
C ARG A 29 -1.39 -10.62 -27.15
N ARG A 30 -0.08 -10.61 -27.45
CA ARG A 30 0.49 -10.89 -28.78
C ARG A 30 -0.03 -9.97 -29.88
N HIS A 31 -0.30 -8.72 -29.53
CA HIS A 31 -0.71 -7.70 -30.49
C HIS A 31 0.42 -7.35 -31.46
N GLN A 32 0.05 -6.99 -32.69
CA GLN A 32 0.96 -6.59 -33.76
C GLN A 32 0.75 -5.12 -34.17
N PRO A 33 1.76 -4.46 -34.77
CA PRO A 33 1.56 -3.14 -35.35
C PRO A 33 0.37 -3.14 -36.33
N GLY A 34 -0.50 -2.15 -36.21
CA GLY A 34 -1.79 -2.04 -36.89
C GLY A 34 -2.99 -2.49 -36.05
N ASP A 35 -2.77 -3.23 -34.96
CA ASP A 35 -3.86 -3.63 -34.05
C ASP A 35 -4.47 -2.44 -33.32
N ARG A 36 -5.78 -2.50 -33.11
CA ARG A 36 -6.51 -1.51 -32.31
C ARG A 36 -6.69 -1.99 -30.88
N ILE A 37 -6.35 -1.14 -29.93
CA ILE A 37 -6.48 -1.40 -28.50
C ILE A 37 -7.09 -0.20 -27.80
N ARG A 38 -7.74 -0.43 -26.65
CA ARG A 38 -8.38 0.63 -25.87
C ARG A 38 -7.59 0.90 -24.60
N ILE A 39 -7.29 2.16 -24.34
CA ILE A 39 -6.48 2.62 -23.20
C ILE A 39 -7.32 3.55 -22.33
N ALA A 40 -7.34 3.29 -21.02
CA ALA A 40 -7.87 4.21 -20.03
C ALA A 40 -6.75 4.75 -19.13
N ASN A 41 -6.87 5.99 -18.68
CA ASN A 41 -5.92 6.58 -17.73
C ASN A 41 -6.39 6.54 -16.26
N GLY A 42 -7.55 5.94 -15.99
CA GLY A 42 -8.15 5.92 -14.65
C GLY A 42 -8.64 7.28 -14.14
N LEU A 43 -8.57 8.34 -14.96
CA LEU A 43 -9.10 9.67 -14.69
C LEU A 43 -10.27 10.02 -15.62
N GLY A 44 -10.87 9.01 -16.25
CA GLY A 44 -12.03 9.13 -17.13
C GLY A 44 -11.71 9.24 -18.62
N LEU A 45 -10.46 9.45 -19.01
CA LEU A 45 -10.08 9.48 -20.41
C LEU A 45 -10.00 8.04 -20.95
N LEU A 46 -10.69 7.80 -22.05
CA LEU A 46 -10.71 6.54 -22.78
C LEU A 46 -10.33 6.80 -24.22
N ALA A 47 -9.29 6.15 -24.72
CA ALA A 47 -8.87 6.27 -26.12
C ALA A 47 -8.90 4.94 -26.84
N ASP A 48 -9.39 4.98 -28.09
CA ASP A 48 -9.10 3.95 -29.07
C ASP A 48 -7.77 4.31 -29.74
N CYS A 49 -6.81 3.40 -29.63
CA CYS A 49 -5.45 3.58 -30.10
C CYS A 49 -5.10 2.53 -31.14
N GLU A 50 -4.18 2.88 -32.05
CA GLU A 50 -3.53 1.94 -32.96
C GLU A 50 -2.09 1.71 -32.49
N LEU A 51 -1.69 0.45 -32.39
CA LEU A 51 -0.31 0.08 -32.13
C LEU A 51 0.53 0.40 -33.37
N THR A 52 1.39 1.42 -33.30
CA THR A 52 2.16 1.87 -34.47
C THR A 52 3.51 1.18 -34.56
N GLU A 53 4.15 0.92 -33.42
CA GLU A 53 5.49 0.38 -33.39
C GLU A 53 5.75 -0.48 -32.14
N ILE A 54 6.57 -1.52 -32.32
CA ILE A 54 7.11 -2.34 -31.22
C ILE A 54 8.64 -2.33 -31.35
N ARG A 55 9.34 -1.76 -30.38
CA ARG A 55 10.81 -1.74 -30.32
C ARG A 55 11.31 -2.31 -29.00
N SER A 56 12.13 -3.36 -29.03
CA SER A 56 12.84 -3.86 -27.84
C SER A 56 11.97 -4.05 -26.58
N SER A 57 10.71 -4.49 -26.74
CA SER A 57 9.69 -4.61 -25.68
C SER A 57 9.02 -3.30 -25.20
N ARG A 58 9.16 -2.19 -25.93
CA ARG A 58 8.36 -0.96 -25.82
C ARG A 58 7.32 -0.93 -26.94
N ALA A 59 6.09 -0.53 -26.60
CA ALA A 59 4.98 -0.42 -27.53
C ALA A 59 4.57 1.06 -27.67
N THR A 60 4.60 1.57 -28.89
CA THR A 60 4.17 2.94 -29.22
C THR A 60 2.78 2.90 -29.80
N LEU A 61 1.91 3.76 -29.28
CA LEU A 61 0.52 3.88 -29.69
C LEU A 61 0.28 5.24 -30.32
N ARG A 62 -0.62 5.29 -31.31
CA ARG A 62 -1.23 6.52 -31.81
C ARG A 62 -2.69 6.56 -31.39
N VAL A 63 -3.11 7.67 -30.79
CA VAL A 63 -4.51 7.90 -30.47
C VAL A 63 -5.28 8.16 -31.76
N LEU A 64 -6.33 7.38 -32.00
CA LEU A 64 -7.24 7.57 -33.13
C LEU A 64 -8.41 8.46 -32.71
N HIS A 65 -8.97 8.19 -31.54
CA HIS A 65 -10.10 8.90 -30.97
C HIS A 65 -10.08 8.76 -29.45
N SER A 66 -10.40 9.83 -28.72
CA SER A 66 -10.50 9.81 -27.27
C SER A 66 -11.82 10.41 -26.79
N ILE A 67 -12.30 9.90 -25.66
CA ILE A 67 -13.54 10.32 -25.01
C ILE A 67 -13.21 10.56 -23.53
N GLN A 68 -13.53 11.76 -23.04
CA GLN A 68 -13.50 12.04 -21.61
C GLN A 68 -14.84 11.66 -20.99
N HIS A 69 -14.86 10.60 -20.19
CA HIS A 69 -16.01 10.24 -19.39
C HIS A 69 -16.02 11.03 -18.09
N ALA A 70 -17.19 11.46 -17.65
CA ALA A 70 -17.40 11.91 -16.28
C ALA A 70 -17.56 10.70 -15.35
N TRP A 71 -17.40 10.93 -14.04
CA TRP A 71 -17.82 9.95 -13.04
C TRP A 71 -19.31 9.63 -13.19
N PRO A 72 -19.71 8.35 -13.09
CA PRO A 72 -21.13 8.01 -12.98
C PRO A 72 -21.73 8.68 -11.74
N GLU A 73 -22.86 9.34 -11.94
CA GLU A 73 -23.68 9.88 -10.86
C GLU A 73 -24.89 8.97 -10.63
N PRO A 74 -25.29 8.72 -9.37
CA PRO A 74 -24.66 9.23 -8.15
C PRO A 74 -23.36 8.49 -7.77
N ARG A 75 -22.49 9.20 -7.05
CA ARG A 75 -21.23 8.63 -6.52
C ARG A 75 -21.48 7.75 -5.31
N ILE A 76 -20.77 6.63 -5.26
CA ILE A 76 -20.78 5.70 -4.13
C ILE A 76 -19.43 5.74 -3.43
N HIS A 77 -19.42 6.19 -2.19
CA HIS A 77 -18.27 6.19 -1.29
C HIS A 77 -18.41 5.01 -0.33
N LEU A 78 -17.45 4.10 -0.34
CA LEU A 78 -17.36 3.00 0.62
C LEU A 78 -16.45 3.40 1.77
N ALA A 79 -16.98 3.49 2.99
CA ALA A 79 -16.19 3.57 4.21
C ALA A 79 -16.21 2.21 4.90
N VAL A 80 -15.07 1.54 5.00
CA VAL A 80 -15.03 0.14 5.47
C VAL A 80 -13.82 -0.12 6.35
N SER A 81 -13.98 -0.90 7.41
CA SER A 81 -12.82 -1.31 8.20
C SER A 81 -11.90 -2.24 7.40
N PRO A 82 -10.57 -2.05 7.46
CA PRO A 82 -9.65 -3.02 6.89
C PRO A 82 -9.83 -4.38 7.59
N LEU A 83 -9.64 -5.45 6.82
CA LEU A 83 -9.81 -6.83 7.28
C LEU A 83 -8.49 -7.40 7.78
N HIS A 84 -8.57 -8.30 8.76
CA HIS A 84 -7.39 -8.97 9.32
C HIS A 84 -6.65 -9.82 8.27
N HIS A 85 -7.40 -10.58 7.49
CA HIS A 85 -6.87 -11.42 6.42
C HIS A 85 -6.70 -10.62 5.13
N GLU A 86 -5.44 -10.46 4.69
CA GLU A 86 -5.07 -9.68 3.51
C GLU A 86 -5.83 -10.14 2.25
N ASP A 87 -5.92 -11.45 1.98
CA ASP A 87 -6.61 -11.97 0.79
C ASP A 87 -8.07 -11.51 0.70
N ARG A 88 -8.76 -11.37 1.83
CA ARG A 88 -10.15 -10.89 1.86
C ARG A 88 -10.24 -9.40 1.57
N TRP A 89 -9.27 -8.63 2.05
CA TRP A 89 -9.17 -7.21 1.78
C TRP A 89 -8.84 -6.96 0.30
N GLU A 90 -7.87 -7.68 -0.25
CA GLU A 90 -7.53 -7.65 -1.68
C GLU A 90 -8.77 -7.96 -2.55
N TRP A 91 -9.50 -9.03 -2.20
CA TRP A 91 -10.74 -9.40 -2.87
C TRP A 91 -11.82 -8.31 -2.77
N LEU A 92 -11.99 -7.70 -1.58
CA LEU A 92 -12.95 -6.61 -1.38
C LEU A 92 -12.61 -5.41 -2.28
N LEU A 93 -11.34 -5.01 -2.35
CA LEU A 93 -10.90 -3.90 -3.21
C LEU A 93 -11.16 -4.18 -4.68
N GLU A 94 -10.84 -5.39 -5.14
CA GLU A 94 -11.12 -5.85 -6.50
C GLU A 94 -12.62 -5.70 -6.81
N LYS A 95 -13.48 -6.27 -5.96
CA LYS A 95 -14.93 -6.29 -6.21
C LYS A 95 -15.61 -4.95 -6.01
N ALA A 96 -15.19 -4.13 -5.05
CA ALA A 96 -15.68 -2.77 -4.92
C ALA A 96 -15.35 -1.93 -6.18
N THR A 97 -14.16 -2.15 -6.76
CA THR A 97 -13.75 -1.52 -8.02
C THR A 97 -14.59 -2.00 -9.20
N GLU A 98 -14.83 -3.31 -9.32
CA GLU A 98 -15.72 -3.83 -10.37
C GLU A 98 -17.14 -3.26 -10.24
N LEU A 99 -17.63 -3.07 -9.01
CA LEU A 99 -18.97 -2.58 -8.68
C LEU A 99 -19.12 -1.06 -8.72
N GLY A 100 -18.25 -0.31 -9.38
CA GLY A 100 -18.55 1.09 -9.66
C GLY A 100 -18.20 2.08 -8.54
N VAL A 101 -17.55 1.67 -7.45
CA VAL A 101 -17.25 2.59 -6.34
C VAL A 101 -16.43 3.79 -6.82
N TYR A 102 -16.70 4.96 -6.23
CA TYR A 102 -16.00 6.23 -6.48
C TYR A 102 -14.79 6.40 -5.55
N ARG A 103 -14.98 6.11 -4.28
CA ARG A 103 -13.97 6.26 -3.23
C ARG A 103 -14.08 5.13 -2.22
N ILE A 104 -12.95 4.63 -1.75
CA ILE A 104 -12.83 3.65 -0.67
C ILE A 104 -12.01 4.30 0.44
N SER A 105 -12.60 4.51 1.61
CA SER A 105 -11.91 5.00 2.80
C SER A 105 -11.82 3.90 3.84
N PRO A 106 -10.62 3.39 4.15
CA PRO A 106 -10.44 2.46 5.25
C PRO A 106 -10.63 3.18 6.59
N VAL A 107 -11.62 2.77 7.39
CA VAL A 107 -11.93 3.41 8.68
C VAL A 107 -11.57 2.48 9.84
N LEU A 108 -10.71 2.95 10.74
CA LEU A 108 -10.29 2.20 11.92
C LEU A 108 -11.33 2.39 13.02
N CYS A 109 -12.07 1.34 13.28
CA CYS A 109 -13.06 1.23 14.35
C CYS A 109 -12.41 0.67 15.61
N GLU A 110 -13.13 0.76 16.73
CA GLU A 110 -12.69 0.22 18.02
C GLU A 110 -12.34 -1.28 17.95
N ARG A 111 -13.07 -2.04 17.14
CA ARG A 111 -12.91 -3.49 16.96
C ARG A 111 -12.14 -3.87 15.69
N THR A 112 -11.44 -2.92 15.07
CA THR A 112 -10.55 -3.24 13.94
C THR A 112 -9.38 -4.07 14.43
N GLU A 113 -9.27 -5.30 13.91
CA GLU A 113 -8.15 -6.17 14.20
C GLU A 113 -6.87 -5.71 13.50
N HIS A 114 -5.73 -6.34 13.84
CA HIS A 114 -4.46 -6.05 13.20
C HIS A 114 -4.57 -6.24 11.68
N TYR A 115 -4.24 -5.20 10.91
CA TYR A 115 -4.23 -5.22 9.45
C TYR A 115 -2.85 -4.76 8.94
N ARG A 116 -2.57 -5.06 7.67
CA ARG A 116 -1.39 -4.54 6.97
C ARG A 116 -1.83 -3.68 5.80
N TRP A 117 -1.14 -2.56 5.61
CA TRP A 117 -1.47 -1.62 4.54
C TRP A 117 -0.38 -1.65 3.47
N LYS A 118 -0.72 -2.14 2.27
CA LYS A 118 0.20 -2.33 1.15
C LYS A 118 -0.30 -1.54 -0.06
N LEU A 119 -0.24 -0.21 0.00
CA LEU A 119 -0.82 0.64 -1.05
C LEU A 119 -0.36 0.25 -2.48
N PRO A 120 0.92 -0.03 -2.78
CA PRO A 120 1.32 -0.43 -4.13
C PRO A 120 0.65 -1.72 -4.61
N ARG A 121 0.45 -2.69 -3.70
CA ARG A 121 -0.28 -3.94 -4.01
C ARG A 121 -1.75 -3.64 -4.30
N TYR A 122 -2.37 -2.78 -3.49
CA TYR A 122 -3.77 -2.40 -3.63
C TYR A 122 -3.99 -1.59 -4.91
N SER A 123 -3.12 -0.63 -5.25
CA SER A 123 -3.18 0.11 -6.52
C SER A 123 -3.17 -0.84 -7.73
N ARG A 124 -2.27 -1.83 -7.75
CA ARG A 124 -2.24 -2.85 -8.82
C ARG A 124 -3.53 -3.66 -8.89
N ILE A 125 -4.16 -3.96 -7.74
CA ILE A 125 -5.45 -4.66 -7.70
C ILE A 125 -6.56 -3.76 -8.29
N LEU A 126 -6.61 -2.48 -7.93
CA LEU A 126 -7.58 -1.53 -8.48
C LEU A 126 -7.38 -1.34 -10.00
N GLU A 127 -6.14 -1.21 -10.46
CA GLU A 127 -5.79 -1.12 -11.89
C GLU A 127 -6.17 -2.39 -12.66
N SER A 128 -5.88 -3.56 -12.09
CA SER A 128 -6.28 -4.84 -12.67
C SER A 128 -7.81 -4.95 -12.75
N ALA A 129 -8.51 -4.63 -11.66
CA ALA A 129 -9.97 -4.65 -11.60
C ALA A 129 -10.59 -3.65 -12.60
N LEU A 130 -10.02 -2.46 -12.74
CA LEU A 130 -10.44 -1.46 -13.74
C LEU A 130 -10.32 -2.03 -15.16
N LYS A 131 -9.18 -2.64 -15.49
CA LYS A 131 -8.94 -3.28 -16.80
C LYS A 131 -9.95 -4.40 -17.08
N GLN A 132 -10.22 -5.26 -16.10
CA GLN A 132 -11.15 -6.38 -16.26
C GLN A 132 -12.62 -5.94 -16.33
N SER A 133 -12.98 -4.86 -15.63
CA SER A 133 -14.34 -4.31 -15.60
C SER A 133 -14.61 -3.22 -16.66
N LEU A 134 -13.62 -2.91 -17.51
CA LEU A 134 -13.70 -1.92 -18.59
C LEU A 134 -14.06 -0.50 -18.08
N ARG A 135 -13.65 -0.17 -16.85
CA ARG A 135 -13.95 1.11 -16.23
C ARG A 135 -12.96 2.18 -16.68
N THR A 136 -13.44 3.42 -16.76
CA THR A 136 -12.62 4.57 -17.17
C THR A 136 -11.97 5.30 -16.01
N HIS A 137 -12.44 5.04 -14.77
CA HIS A 137 -11.96 5.71 -13.57
C HIS A 137 -11.50 4.72 -12.52
N LEU A 138 -10.33 4.98 -11.92
CA LEU A 138 -9.88 4.33 -10.70
C LEU A 138 -10.62 4.93 -9.50
N PRO A 139 -11.09 4.10 -8.55
CA PRO A 139 -11.58 4.63 -7.30
C PRO A 139 -10.46 5.29 -6.52
N ILE A 140 -10.78 6.36 -5.81
CA ILE A 140 -9.88 6.98 -4.85
C ILE A 140 -9.75 6.04 -3.65
N LEU A 141 -8.55 5.54 -3.35
CA LEU A 141 -8.27 4.75 -2.15
C LEU A 141 -7.54 5.62 -1.13
N ASP A 142 -8.24 5.98 -0.05
CA ASP A 142 -7.65 6.80 1.01
C ASP A 142 -6.71 5.99 1.90
N GLN A 143 -5.86 6.69 2.67
CA GLN A 143 -5.12 6.08 3.76
C GLN A 143 -6.07 5.68 4.91
N PRO A 144 -5.78 4.60 5.65
CA PRO A 144 -6.56 4.23 6.82
C PRO A 144 -6.57 5.35 7.86
N MET A 145 -7.75 5.67 8.39
CA MET A 145 -7.92 6.74 9.38
C MET A 145 -8.86 6.29 10.51
N PRO A 146 -8.69 6.80 11.74
CA PRO A 146 -9.66 6.57 12.81
C PRO A 146 -11.08 6.97 12.41
N LEU A 147 -12.09 6.18 12.80
CA LEU A 147 -13.49 6.49 12.52
C LEU A 147 -13.89 7.88 13.03
N SER A 148 -13.29 8.34 14.12
CA SER A 148 -13.52 9.69 14.68
C SER A 148 -13.04 10.83 13.77
N GLN A 149 -12.12 10.57 12.85
CA GLN A 149 -11.61 11.55 11.88
C GLN A 149 -12.33 11.44 10.53
N PHE A 150 -13.08 10.37 10.30
CA PHE A 150 -13.81 10.16 9.07
C PHE A 150 -15.00 11.12 8.94
N GLN A 151 -15.13 11.74 7.77
CA GLN A 151 -16.27 12.58 7.42
C GLN A 151 -16.72 12.23 6.00
N ALA A 152 -18.00 11.91 5.85
CA ALA A 152 -18.61 11.75 4.54
C ALA A 152 -18.77 13.12 3.84
N GLU A 153 -18.89 13.10 2.50
CA GLU A 153 -19.18 14.31 1.73
C GLU A 153 -20.53 14.90 2.15
N SER A 154 -20.61 16.23 2.30
CA SER A 154 -21.79 16.92 2.85
C SER A 154 -23.07 16.75 2.02
N ASN A 155 -22.95 16.44 0.73
CA ASN A 155 -24.08 16.19 -0.17
C ASN A 155 -24.49 14.70 -0.23
N ALA A 156 -23.75 13.80 0.41
CA ALA A 156 -23.99 12.37 0.39
C ALA A 156 -24.93 11.94 1.52
N VAL A 157 -25.80 10.96 1.23
CA VAL A 157 -26.57 10.24 2.25
C VAL A 157 -25.68 9.15 2.82
N THR A 158 -25.49 9.16 4.14
CA THR A 158 -24.66 8.15 4.81
C THR A 158 -25.53 7.03 5.34
N TYR A 159 -25.25 5.80 4.94
CA TYR A 159 -25.86 4.59 5.47
C TYR A 159 -24.84 3.80 6.29
N VAL A 160 -25.22 3.33 7.47
CA VAL A 160 -24.36 2.48 8.32
C VAL A 160 -24.98 1.09 8.44
N ALA A 161 -24.33 0.09 7.84
CA ALA A 161 -24.73 -1.30 7.95
C ALA A 161 -24.09 -1.92 9.19
N HIS A 162 -24.93 -2.44 10.09
CA HIS A 162 -24.49 -3.08 11.33
C HIS A 162 -25.43 -4.24 11.72
N CYS A 163 -24.90 -5.18 12.51
CA CYS A 163 -25.64 -6.30 13.08
C CYS A 163 -26.45 -5.86 14.31
N ASP A 164 -27.44 -6.65 14.66
CA ASP A 164 -28.35 -6.41 15.79
C ASP A 164 -28.08 -7.43 16.89
N GLU A 165 -26.99 -7.25 17.64
CA GLU A 165 -26.59 -8.23 18.67
C GLU A 165 -26.91 -7.80 20.11
N SER A 166 -27.54 -6.64 20.33
CA SER A 166 -27.95 -6.23 21.67
C SER A 166 -29.47 -6.32 21.84
N ALA A 167 -29.91 -7.16 22.78
CA ALA A 167 -31.30 -7.29 23.21
C ALA A 167 -31.96 -5.97 23.69
N ASP A 168 -31.19 -4.89 23.85
CA ASP A 168 -31.65 -3.59 24.38
C ASP A 168 -31.50 -2.38 23.42
N ALA A 169 -30.95 -2.50 22.20
CA ALA A 169 -30.79 -1.33 21.30
C ALA A 169 -31.77 -1.35 20.12
N ARG A 170 -32.94 -0.72 20.30
CA ARG A 170 -33.94 -0.48 19.25
C ARG A 170 -33.54 0.63 18.28
N THR A 171 -32.36 0.58 17.67
CA THR A 171 -32.04 1.51 16.58
C THR A 171 -32.75 1.02 15.31
N PRO A 172 -33.85 1.66 14.87
CA PRO A 172 -34.60 1.18 13.71
C PRO A 172 -33.70 1.28 12.47
N ARG A 173 -33.49 0.14 11.81
CA ARG A 173 -32.77 0.05 10.53
C ARG A 173 -33.75 0.03 9.39
N ILE A 174 -33.46 0.77 8.32
CA ILE A 174 -34.23 0.64 7.09
C ILE A 174 -33.79 -0.63 6.33
N SER A 175 -34.71 -1.19 5.53
CA SER A 175 -34.34 -2.25 4.59
C SER A 175 -33.45 -1.69 3.49
N LEU A 176 -32.48 -2.50 3.04
CA LEU A 176 -31.69 -2.23 1.85
C LEU A 176 -32.55 -1.88 0.62
N ASP A 177 -33.79 -2.38 0.54
CA ASP A 177 -34.68 -2.06 -0.57
C ASP A 177 -35.24 -0.63 -0.57
N LEU A 178 -35.09 0.09 0.54
CA LEU A 178 -35.62 1.44 0.74
C LEU A 178 -34.54 2.53 0.62
N VAL A 179 -33.31 2.18 0.23
CA VAL A 179 -32.23 3.15 0.05
C VAL A 179 -32.49 4.07 -1.14
N ASP A 180 -32.08 5.34 -1.02
CA ASP A 180 -32.15 6.31 -2.10
C ASP A 180 -30.97 6.11 -3.06
N ARG A 181 -31.29 5.81 -4.32
CA ARG A 181 -30.31 5.55 -5.38
C ARG A 181 -30.10 6.73 -6.32
N SER A 182 -30.74 7.87 -6.02
CA SER A 182 -30.65 9.09 -6.83
C SER A 182 -29.60 10.07 -6.29
N ARG A 183 -29.07 9.80 -5.09
CA ARG A 183 -28.14 10.69 -4.38
C ARG A 183 -26.79 10.04 -4.17
N ASN A 184 -25.77 10.88 -4.09
CA ASN A 184 -24.46 10.47 -3.61
C ASN A 184 -24.62 9.76 -2.29
N THR A 185 -23.90 8.66 -2.12
CA THR A 185 -24.09 7.77 -1.01
C THR A 185 -22.75 7.45 -0.37
N CYS A 186 -22.67 7.52 0.95
CA CYS A 186 -21.62 6.90 1.73
C CYS A 186 -22.17 5.63 2.39
N LEU A 187 -21.60 4.47 2.07
CA LEU A 187 -21.94 3.20 2.71
C LEU A 187 -20.84 2.85 3.71
N MET A 188 -21.22 2.73 4.99
CA MET A 188 -20.31 2.38 6.09
C MET A 188 -20.50 0.93 6.51
N ILE A 189 -19.40 0.16 6.55
CA ILE A 189 -19.39 -1.24 7.01
C ILE A 189 -18.25 -1.46 8.02
N GLY A 190 -18.58 -2.04 9.16
CA GLY A 190 -17.67 -2.21 10.29
C GLY A 190 -16.68 -3.38 10.12
N PRO A 191 -15.79 -3.57 11.12
CA PRO A 191 -14.85 -4.69 11.17
C PRO A 191 -15.57 -6.03 11.33
N GLU A 192 -14.82 -7.13 11.36
CA GLU A 192 -15.32 -8.47 11.62
C GLU A 192 -16.07 -8.59 12.96
N GLY A 193 -15.64 -7.81 13.95
CA GLY A 193 -16.29 -7.65 15.26
C GLY A 193 -17.47 -6.66 15.28
N ASP A 194 -17.84 -6.12 14.12
CA ASP A 194 -18.80 -5.03 13.91
C ASP A 194 -18.43 -3.72 14.64
N PHE A 195 -19.18 -2.65 14.37
CA PHE A 195 -19.05 -1.40 15.10
C PHE A 195 -19.36 -1.59 16.59
N HIS A 196 -18.66 -0.85 17.45
CA HIS A 196 -19.06 -0.73 18.84
C HIS A 196 -20.40 0.05 18.92
N PRO A 197 -21.33 -0.27 19.85
CA PRO A 197 -22.61 0.44 19.95
C PRO A 197 -22.49 1.97 20.08
N SER A 198 -21.44 2.45 20.76
CA SER A 198 -21.18 3.90 20.84
C SER A 198 -20.74 4.52 19.52
N GLU A 199 -20.09 3.76 18.64
CA GLU A 199 -19.75 4.21 17.29
C GLU A 199 -21.02 4.36 16.45
N ILE A 200 -21.93 3.38 16.50
CA ILE A 200 -23.24 3.46 15.83
C ILE A 200 -24.01 4.68 16.31
N GLN A 201 -24.11 4.89 17.63
CA GLN A 201 -24.83 6.05 18.18
C GLN A 201 -24.24 7.36 17.67
N ARG A 202 -22.90 7.52 17.71
CA ARG A 202 -22.23 8.72 17.18
C ARG A 202 -22.48 8.94 15.69
N LEU A 203 -22.49 7.87 14.89
CA LEU A 203 -22.79 7.96 13.46
C LEU A 203 -24.23 8.41 13.22
N VAL A 204 -25.19 7.86 13.97
CA VAL A 204 -26.62 8.24 13.89
C VAL A 204 -26.84 9.67 14.35
N ASP A 205 -26.20 10.10 15.44
CA ASP A 205 -26.27 11.48 15.94
C ASP A 205 -25.72 12.48 14.90
N ASN A 206 -24.77 12.05 14.07
CA ASN A 206 -24.23 12.81 12.94
C ASN A 206 -25.04 12.63 11.63
N GLY A 207 -26.23 12.02 11.70
CA GLY A 207 -27.15 11.91 10.57
C GLY A 207 -26.98 10.67 9.69
N ALA A 208 -26.17 9.69 10.08
CA ALA A 208 -26.11 8.41 9.38
C ALA A 208 -27.43 7.62 9.57
N ILE A 209 -27.87 6.96 8.51
CA ILE A 209 -29.09 6.15 8.49
C ILE A 209 -28.73 4.68 8.73
N PRO A 210 -29.20 4.06 9.83
CA PRO A 210 -28.98 2.64 10.09
C PRO A 210 -29.60 1.76 9.01
N LEU A 211 -28.82 0.81 8.49
CA LEU A 211 -29.17 -0.01 7.32
C LEU A 211 -29.11 -1.50 7.66
N SER A 212 -30.16 -2.24 7.30
CA SER A 212 -30.20 -3.70 7.39
C SER A 212 -29.92 -4.33 6.02
N LEU A 213 -28.97 -5.25 5.96
CA LEU A 213 -28.62 -6.01 4.75
C LEU A 213 -29.37 -7.36 4.63
N GLY A 214 -30.32 -7.62 5.53
CA GLY A 214 -31.13 -8.84 5.56
C GLY A 214 -31.12 -9.52 6.93
N ALA A 215 -31.69 -10.72 7.00
CA ALA A 215 -31.81 -11.49 8.24
C ALA A 215 -30.53 -12.29 8.59
N LEU A 216 -29.64 -12.50 7.62
CA LEU A 216 -28.43 -13.28 7.82
C LEU A 216 -27.27 -12.38 8.27
N ARG A 217 -26.43 -12.90 9.17
CA ARG A 217 -25.16 -12.28 9.51
C ARG A 217 -24.17 -12.49 8.36
N LEU A 218 -23.87 -11.41 7.64
CA LEU A 218 -22.90 -11.40 6.55
C LEU A 218 -21.50 -11.13 7.08
N ARG A 219 -20.48 -11.72 6.44
CA ARG A 219 -19.09 -11.29 6.64
C ARG A 219 -18.91 -9.89 6.04
N THR A 220 -17.94 -9.12 6.54
CA THR A 220 -17.69 -7.75 6.10
C THR A 220 -17.55 -7.63 4.58
N GLU A 221 -16.72 -8.46 3.95
CA GLU A 221 -16.56 -8.46 2.49
C GLU A 221 -17.87 -8.76 1.74
N THR A 222 -18.70 -9.66 2.26
CA THR A 222 -20.01 -10.00 1.67
C THR A 222 -21.03 -8.88 1.86
N ALA A 223 -21.01 -8.23 3.03
CA ALA A 223 -21.85 -7.08 3.33
C ALA A 223 -21.57 -5.91 2.37
N VAL A 224 -20.28 -5.68 2.02
CA VAL A 224 -19.88 -4.68 1.04
C VAL A 224 -20.52 -4.98 -0.31
N ILE A 225 -20.40 -6.21 -0.83
CA ILE A 225 -20.98 -6.57 -2.12
C ILE A 225 -22.50 -6.42 -2.11
N ALA A 226 -23.17 -6.91 -1.07
CA ALA A 226 -24.61 -6.81 -0.92
C ALA A 226 -25.07 -5.34 -0.96
N GLY A 227 -24.43 -4.48 -0.15
CA GLY A 227 -24.74 -3.06 -0.09
C GLY A 227 -24.47 -2.35 -1.42
N LEU A 228 -23.25 -2.46 -1.98
CA LEU A 228 -22.87 -1.82 -3.24
C LEU A 228 -23.77 -2.25 -4.40
N SER A 229 -24.12 -3.54 -4.49
CA SER A 229 -24.99 -4.05 -5.55
C SER A 229 -26.36 -3.38 -5.60
N ARG A 230 -26.85 -2.86 -4.46
CA ARG A 230 -28.13 -2.15 -4.40
C ARG A 230 -28.04 -0.73 -4.94
N PHE A 231 -26.92 -0.05 -4.68
CA PHE A 231 -26.67 1.31 -5.13
C PHE A 231 -26.31 1.38 -6.62
N LEU A 232 -25.91 0.26 -7.22
CA LEU A 232 -25.76 0.14 -8.67
C LEU A 232 -27.10 0.28 -9.40
N GLY A 233 -27.43 1.48 -9.90
CA GLY A 233 -28.69 1.76 -10.58
C GLY A 233 -28.55 2.64 -11.82
N GLY A 234 -28.45 2.01 -12.99
CA GLY A 234 -28.59 2.65 -14.31
C GLY A 234 -28.25 1.75 -15.51
N SER A 235 -27.25 0.86 -15.38
CA SER A 235 -26.72 0.09 -16.53
C SER A 235 -26.89 -1.45 -16.42
N MET A 236 -27.30 -1.98 -15.27
CA MET A 236 -27.26 -3.42 -15.00
C MET A 236 -28.45 -4.24 -15.55
N GLN A 237 -29.37 -3.63 -16.32
CA GLN A 237 -30.39 -4.40 -17.07
C GLN A 237 -29.78 -5.33 -18.13
N ARG A 238 -28.47 -5.21 -18.44
CA ARG A 238 -27.76 -6.14 -19.35
C ARG A 238 -26.85 -7.17 -18.64
N ALA A 239 -26.42 -6.94 -17.40
CA ALA A 239 -25.41 -7.79 -16.73
C ALA A 239 -25.99 -8.80 -15.73
N GLY A 240 -27.24 -8.62 -15.26
CA GLY A 240 -27.87 -9.54 -14.30
C GLY A 240 -28.01 -10.99 -14.78
N ALA A 241 -28.11 -11.22 -16.09
CA ALA A 241 -28.17 -12.57 -16.66
C ALA A 241 -26.80 -13.30 -16.63
N ALA A 242 -25.69 -12.56 -16.67
CA ALA A 242 -24.34 -13.15 -16.70
C ALA A 242 -23.88 -13.59 -15.30
N LEU A 243 -24.17 -12.80 -14.26
CA LEU A 243 -23.79 -13.12 -12.88
C LEU A 243 -24.52 -14.35 -12.33
N LEU A 244 -25.80 -14.52 -12.66
CA LEU A 244 -26.56 -15.72 -12.28
C LEU A 244 -26.01 -16.98 -12.99
N THR A 245 -25.54 -16.83 -14.22
CA THR A 245 -24.94 -17.93 -15.00
C THR A 245 -23.57 -18.32 -14.45
N VAL A 246 -22.74 -17.35 -14.04
CA VAL A 246 -21.42 -17.63 -13.43
C VAL A 246 -21.58 -18.30 -12.07
N LEU A 247 -22.51 -17.85 -11.22
CA LEU A 247 -22.79 -18.50 -9.93
C LEU A 247 -23.30 -19.93 -10.09
N LEU A 248 -24.21 -20.17 -11.05
CA LEU A 248 -24.70 -21.53 -11.35
C LEU A 248 -23.60 -22.43 -11.94
N THR A 249 -22.71 -21.88 -12.77
CA THR A 249 -21.63 -22.66 -13.39
C THR A 249 -20.58 -23.07 -12.37
N VAL A 250 -20.26 -22.22 -11.40
CA VAL A 250 -19.35 -22.56 -10.28
C VAL A 250 -19.96 -23.63 -9.36
N LEU A 251 -21.29 -23.61 -9.16
CA LEU A 251 -21.98 -24.63 -8.37
C LEU A 251 -22.15 -25.98 -9.10
N LEU A 252 -22.23 -25.98 -10.43
CA LEU A 252 -22.43 -27.17 -11.26
C LEU A 252 -21.13 -27.85 -11.74
N THR A 253 -19.97 -27.22 -11.56
CA THR A 253 -18.66 -27.75 -12.02
C THR A 253 -17.81 -28.35 -10.92
N MET A 254 -18.27 -28.34 -9.67
CA MET A 254 -17.60 -28.99 -8.55
C MET A 254 -17.89 -30.51 -8.54
N PRO A 255 -16.88 -31.38 -8.38
CA PRO A 255 -17.10 -32.82 -8.31
C PRO A 255 -17.92 -33.19 -7.05
N ILE A 256 -18.90 -34.08 -7.23
CA ILE A 256 -19.89 -34.54 -6.22
C ILE A 256 -19.25 -35.02 -4.91
N THR A 257 -17.97 -35.41 -4.93
CA THR A 257 -17.19 -35.84 -3.76
C THR A 257 -16.91 -34.75 -2.72
N VAL A 258 -17.13 -33.47 -3.01
CA VAL A 258 -16.95 -32.36 -2.04
C VAL A 258 -18.26 -32.02 -1.29
N LEU A 259 -19.40 -32.64 -1.65
CA LEU A 259 -20.71 -32.35 -1.08
C LEU A 259 -21.22 -33.34 0.00
N LEU A 260 -20.43 -34.34 0.39
CA LEU A 260 -20.70 -35.18 1.58
C LEU A 260 -19.45 -35.21 2.46
N PRO A 261 -19.41 -34.44 3.57
CA PRO A 261 -20.05 -34.90 4.80
C PRO A 261 -20.57 -33.74 5.69
N LEU A 262 -21.87 -33.48 5.64
CA LEU A 262 -22.57 -32.70 6.67
C LEU A 262 -23.94 -33.36 6.93
N ALA A 263 -23.89 -34.60 7.44
CA ALA A 263 -25.05 -35.23 8.04
C ALA A 263 -24.58 -36.30 9.02
N ILE A 264 -24.64 -36.00 10.31
CA ILE A 264 -25.22 -36.80 11.42
C ILE A 264 -24.69 -36.25 12.77
N PRO A 265 -25.55 -35.93 13.75
CA PRO A 265 -25.17 -35.50 15.09
C PRO A 265 -25.14 -36.66 16.09
N LEU A 266 -24.25 -36.62 17.09
CA LEU A 266 -24.36 -37.47 18.29
C LEU A 266 -23.70 -36.83 19.53
N LEU A 267 -24.53 -36.14 20.32
CA LEU A 267 -24.84 -36.37 21.75
C LEU A 267 -23.81 -37.08 22.69
N ILE A 268 -23.62 -36.44 23.87
CA ILE A 268 -23.30 -36.97 25.25
C ILE A 268 -21.81 -36.78 25.72
N PRO A 269 -21.51 -36.47 27.01
CA PRO A 269 -22.03 -35.46 27.94
C PRO A 269 -20.90 -34.67 28.68
N ILE A 270 -21.34 -33.74 29.53
CA ILE A 270 -20.55 -32.94 30.48
C ILE A 270 -20.03 -33.80 31.64
N THR A 271 -18.75 -33.70 31.97
CA THR A 271 -18.23 -33.97 33.32
C THR A 271 -17.29 -32.85 33.78
N SER A 272 -17.62 -32.31 34.95
CA SER A 272 -16.92 -31.30 35.73
C SER A 272 -15.57 -31.80 36.26
N ALA A 273 -14.57 -30.92 36.29
CA ALA A 273 -13.48 -31.00 37.26
C ALA A 273 -12.91 -29.61 37.56
N SER A 274 -12.80 -29.37 38.85
CA SER A 274 -12.43 -28.18 39.59
C SER A 274 -11.02 -27.63 39.35
N ALA A 275 -10.93 -26.31 39.55
CA ALA A 275 -9.81 -25.50 40.00
C ALA A 275 -8.65 -26.20 40.72
N GLN A 276 -7.43 -25.77 40.39
CA GLN A 276 -6.38 -25.57 41.37
C GLN A 276 -5.41 -24.46 40.90
N SER A 277 -5.24 -23.49 41.79
CA SER A 277 -4.22 -22.46 41.76
C SER A 277 -2.83 -23.06 41.86
N ASN A 278 -1.85 -22.52 41.13
CA ASN A 278 -0.49 -22.54 41.66
C ASN A 278 0.26 -21.26 41.35
N ASN A 279 0.66 -20.63 42.44
CA ASN A 279 1.40 -19.39 42.55
C ASN A 279 2.88 -19.79 42.54
N GLN A 280 3.64 -19.45 41.50
CA GLN A 280 5.10 -19.48 41.58
C GLN A 280 5.68 -18.14 41.15
N ARG A 281 6.26 -17.48 42.16
CA ARG A 281 7.07 -16.28 42.10
C ARG A 281 8.23 -16.51 41.13
N SER A 282 8.30 -15.71 40.07
CA SER A 282 9.49 -15.63 39.22
C SER A 282 10.50 -14.69 39.86
N ASN A 283 11.69 -15.23 40.09
CA ASN A 283 12.93 -14.53 40.37
C ASN A 283 13.14 -13.33 39.43
N ALA A 284 13.74 -12.28 39.97
CA ALA A 284 14.22 -11.11 39.25
C ALA A 284 14.95 -11.52 37.96
N ALA A 285 14.37 -11.16 36.82
CA ALA A 285 14.99 -11.33 35.52
C ALA A 285 16.18 -10.34 35.40
N PRO A 286 17.28 -10.75 34.74
CA PRO A 286 18.42 -9.88 34.54
C PRO A 286 18.04 -8.72 33.60
N VAL A 287 18.70 -7.58 33.80
CA VAL A 287 18.53 -6.34 33.01
C VAL A 287 18.61 -6.66 31.52
N ARG A 288 17.51 -6.43 30.76
CA ARG A 288 17.48 -6.59 29.30
C ARG A 288 18.29 -5.47 28.63
N ALA A 289 19.19 -5.85 27.72
CA ALA A 289 19.85 -4.93 26.80
C ALA A 289 18.82 -4.21 25.92
N GLY A 290 19.00 -2.90 25.71
CA GLY A 290 18.04 -2.04 25.01
C GLY A 290 17.84 -2.44 23.55
N HIS A 291 16.58 -2.48 23.10
CA HIS A 291 16.21 -2.67 21.71
C HIS A 291 16.54 -1.40 20.90
N ILE A 292 17.52 -1.47 19.99
CA ILE A 292 17.86 -0.37 19.07
C ILE A 292 17.21 -0.68 17.71
N ALA A 293 16.40 0.23 17.18
CA ALA A 293 15.77 0.09 15.86
C ALA A 293 16.45 0.96 14.80
N LEU A 294 16.39 0.51 13.55
CA LEU A 294 16.67 1.33 12.37
C LEU A 294 15.37 2.01 11.94
N GLY A 295 15.40 3.34 11.78
CA GLY A 295 14.18 4.11 11.50
C GLY A 295 13.89 4.25 10.00
N ARG A 296 12.62 4.25 9.60
CA ARG A 296 12.14 4.68 8.27
C ARG A 296 11.74 6.15 8.33
N LEU A 297 12.40 7.02 7.55
CA LEU A 297 12.07 8.44 7.54
C LEU A 297 10.71 8.67 6.90
N LYS A 298 9.76 9.23 7.64
CA LYS A 298 8.50 9.73 7.10
C LYS A 298 8.63 11.20 6.73
N TYR A 299 8.33 11.52 5.48
CA TYR A 299 8.36 12.86 4.90
C TYR A 299 7.02 13.21 4.22
N GLN A 300 6.79 14.50 3.95
CA GLN A 300 5.57 14.96 3.27
C GLN A 300 5.76 15.03 1.74
N GLY A 301 4.73 15.43 1.00
CA GLY A 301 4.84 15.68 -0.45
C GLY A 301 4.18 14.64 -1.34
N GLY A 302 3.60 13.60 -0.75
CA GLY A 302 2.83 12.58 -1.47
C GLY A 302 3.67 11.45 -2.04
N GLY A 303 5.00 11.46 -1.84
CA GLY A 303 5.84 10.29 -2.11
C GLY A 303 5.60 9.14 -1.14
N ASP A 304 5.89 7.92 -1.57
CA ASP A 304 5.77 6.67 -0.82
C ASP A 304 7.02 6.41 0.03
N TRP A 305 7.22 7.23 1.06
CA TRP A 305 8.30 7.07 2.05
C TRP A 305 8.35 5.69 2.75
N TYR A 306 7.29 4.89 2.60
CA TYR A 306 7.11 3.52 3.09
C TYR A 306 7.39 2.44 2.02
N ALA A 307 8.06 2.79 0.93
CA ALA A 307 8.52 1.83 -0.06
C ALA A 307 9.52 0.82 0.53
N ASN A 308 9.67 -0.32 -0.15
CA ASN A 308 10.55 -1.43 0.28
C ASN A 308 10.29 -1.84 1.75
N PRO A 309 9.12 -2.43 2.09
CA PRO A 309 8.71 -2.69 3.47
C PRO A 309 9.47 -3.83 4.19
N THR A 310 10.22 -4.66 3.47
CA THR A 310 11.02 -5.75 4.06
C THR A 310 12.50 -5.40 4.17
N SER A 311 12.95 -4.37 3.44
CA SER A 311 14.35 -3.94 3.33
C SER A 311 15.04 -3.68 4.66
N ILE A 312 14.50 -2.82 5.53
CA ILE A 312 15.12 -2.51 6.84
C ILE A 312 15.16 -3.75 7.74
N SER A 313 14.09 -4.57 7.75
CA SER A 313 14.04 -5.79 8.56
C SER A 313 15.10 -6.80 8.12
N ASN A 314 15.25 -6.98 6.80
CA ASN A 314 16.25 -7.87 6.20
C ASN A 314 17.67 -7.34 6.42
N LEU A 315 17.89 -6.03 6.32
CA LEU A 315 19.16 -5.40 6.66
C LEU A 315 19.50 -5.60 8.14
N ALA A 316 18.56 -5.35 9.06
CA ALA A 316 18.74 -5.57 10.49
C ALA A 316 19.07 -7.03 10.80
N LYS A 317 18.38 -7.98 10.15
CA LYS A 317 18.66 -9.41 10.26
C LYS A 317 20.06 -9.76 9.77
N PHE A 318 20.47 -9.20 8.63
CA PHE A 318 21.80 -9.39 8.07
C PHE A 318 22.89 -8.81 8.98
N CYS A 319 22.69 -7.61 9.53
CA CYS A 319 23.58 -7.00 10.51
C CYS A 319 23.68 -7.82 11.80
N ASN A 320 22.56 -8.31 12.33
CA ASN A 320 22.57 -9.15 13.53
C ASN A 320 23.37 -10.44 13.31
N ALA A 321 23.24 -11.06 12.14
CA ALA A 321 23.96 -12.28 11.79
C ALA A 321 25.45 -12.04 11.48
N GLY A 322 25.77 -10.99 10.70
CA GLY A 322 27.13 -10.75 10.20
C GLY A 322 28.00 -9.84 11.07
N LEU A 323 27.39 -8.93 11.84
CA LEU A 323 28.07 -7.95 12.68
C LEU A 323 27.90 -8.21 14.18
N GLY A 324 27.03 -9.16 14.56
CA GLY A 324 26.74 -9.44 15.98
C GLY A 324 25.94 -8.32 16.66
N THR A 325 25.22 -7.49 15.90
CA THR A 325 24.34 -6.48 16.48
C THR A 325 23.09 -7.08 17.14
N SER A 326 22.34 -6.26 17.88
CA SER A 326 21.04 -6.61 18.47
C SER A 326 19.94 -5.68 18.00
N LEU A 327 19.93 -5.38 16.69
CA LEU A 327 18.96 -4.49 16.07
C LEU A 327 17.57 -5.13 16.08
N SER A 328 16.56 -4.30 16.32
CA SER A 328 15.16 -4.69 16.15
C SER A 328 14.92 -5.10 14.69
N LEU A 329 14.24 -6.23 14.50
CA LEU A 329 13.74 -6.64 13.18
C LEU A 329 12.42 -5.96 12.83
N GLN A 330 11.79 -5.31 13.81
CA GLN A 330 10.61 -4.49 13.59
C GLN A 330 11.05 -3.11 13.12
N GLU A 331 10.59 -2.73 11.93
CA GLU A 331 10.75 -1.38 11.42
C GLU A 331 9.95 -0.39 12.28
N GLU A 332 10.56 0.75 12.58
CA GLU A 332 9.92 1.86 13.29
C GLU A 332 9.94 3.12 12.42
N ILE A 333 8.86 3.90 12.50
CA ILE A 333 8.70 5.12 11.71
C ILE A 333 9.37 6.28 12.44
N ALA A 334 10.29 6.95 11.75
CA ALA A 334 10.96 8.16 12.19
C ALA A 334 10.33 9.37 11.47
N ASP A 335 9.36 10.03 12.10
CA ASP A 335 8.74 11.22 11.53
C ASP A 335 9.71 12.42 11.59
N ALA A 336 9.95 13.07 10.45
CA ALA A 336 10.95 14.13 10.32
C ALA A 336 10.70 15.32 11.27
N GLY A 337 9.44 15.58 11.66
CA GLY A 337 9.07 16.64 12.59
C GLY A 337 9.03 16.22 14.06
N SER A 338 9.13 14.92 14.35
CA SER A 338 8.96 14.39 15.70
C SER A 338 10.27 14.40 16.50
N PRO A 339 10.22 14.69 17.81
CA PRO A 339 11.34 14.45 18.73
C PRO A 339 11.76 12.97 18.82
N ASP A 340 10.87 12.01 18.49
CA ASP A 340 11.21 10.59 18.48
C ASP A 340 12.30 10.25 17.46
N LEU A 341 12.52 11.10 16.45
CA LEU A 341 13.61 10.96 15.46
C LEU A 341 14.97 10.72 16.14
N PHE A 342 15.22 11.35 17.30
CA PHE A 342 16.49 11.26 18.04
C PHE A 342 16.71 9.91 18.74
N ARG A 343 15.72 9.02 18.75
CA ARG A 343 15.86 7.67 19.31
C ARG A 343 16.55 6.70 18.33
N PHE A 344 16.61 7.07 17.05
CA PHE A 344 17.21 6.24 16.01
C PHE A 344 18.66 6.68 15.80
N PRO A 345 19.67 5.82 15.97
CA PRO A 345 21.04 6.17 15.58
C PRO A 345 21.21 6.23 14.05
N TRP A 346 20.32 5.57 13.32
CA TRP A 346 20.35 5.46 11.88
C TRP A 346 18.92 5.46 11.34
N VAL A 347 18.70 6.26 10.29
CA VAL A 347 17.42 6.40 9.61
C VAL A 347 17.62 6.18 8.11
N HIS A 348 16.63 5.59 7.46
CA HIS A 348 16.60 5.36 6.02
C HIS A 348 15.40 6.04 5.36
N MET A 349 15.69 6.74 4.29
CA MET A 349 14.75 7.46 3.45
C MET A 349 14.78 6.82 2.06
N THR A 350 13.60 6.45 1.56
CA THR A 350 13.39 5.88 0.22
C THR A 350 12.04 6.40 -0.31
N GLY A 351 11.68 6.07 -1.54
CA GLY A 351 10.37 6.31 -2.14
C GLY A 351 10.42 6.99 -3.51
N HIS A 352 9.30 6.99 -4.19
CA HIS A 352 9.04 7.61 -5.48
C HIS A 352 8.35 8.96 -5.30
N GLY A 353 8.65 9.88 -6.20
CA GLY A 353 7.95 11.15 -6.29
C GLY A 353 8.41 12.19 -5.28
N ARG A 354 7.48 13.09 -4.93
CA ARG A 354 7.84 14.38 -4.33
C ARG A 354 8.09 14.25 -2.82
N ILE A 355 9.29 14.66 -2.42
CA ILE A 355 9.71 14.85 -1.03
C ILE A 355 9.48 16.30 -0.64
N VAL A 356 8.88 16.54 0.52
CA VAL A 356 8.69 17.86 1.10
C VAL A 356 8.99 17.81 2.60
N PHE A 357 9.86 18.72 3.04
CA PHE A 357 10.00 19.16 4.42
C PHE A 357 9.47 20.59 4.53
N ASN A 358 8.60 20.79 5.52
CA ASN A 358 8.33 22.15 6.01
C ASN A 358 9.54 22.66 6.83
N GLU A 359 9.54 23.94 7.18
CA GLU A 359 10.69 24.54 7.87
C GLU A 359 10.99 23.89 9.23
N GLN A 360 9.96 23.46 9.96
CA GLN A 360 10.13 22.83 11.27
C GLN A 360 10.76 21.44 11.13
N GLU A 361 10.31 20.65 10.16
CA GLU A 361 10.89 19.35 9.81
C GLU A 361 12.34 19.50 9.37
N ALA A 362 12.64 20.46 8.49
CA ALA A 362 14.01 20.70 8.03
C ALA A 362 14.96 21.09 9.18
N ARG A 363 14.50 21.93 10.12
CA ARG A 363 15.26 22.29 11.34
C ARG A 363 15.46 21.10 12.28
N ASN A 364 14.42 20.27 12.46
CA ASN A 364 14.50 19.09 13.32
C ASN A 364 15.45 18.04 12.74
N LEU A 365 15.33 17.75 11.44
CA LEU A 365 16.22 16.84 10.72
C LEU A 365 17.68 17.32 10.76
N ARG A 366 17.92 18.64 10.59
CA ARG A 366 19.25 19.22 10.76
C ARG A 366 19.80 18.95 12.17
N SER A 367 18.99 19.19 13.20
CA SER A 367 19.38 18.99 14.61
C SER A 367 19.68 17.52 14.93
N TYR A 368 18.90 16.61 14.37
CA TYR A 368 19.15 15.17 14.43
C TYR A 368 20.50 14.80 13.81
N LEU A 369 20.74 15.24 12.58
CA LEU A 369 21.95 14.92 11.81
C LEU A 369 23.21 15.50 12.45
N THR A 370 23.16 16.75 12.92
CA THR A 370 24.31 17.36 13.62
C THR A 370 24.50 16.81 15.03
N GLY A 371 23.43 16.33 15.68
CA GLY A 371 23.43 15.74 17.01
C GLY A 371 23.94 14.29 17.12
N GLY A 372 24.38 13.68 16.00
CA GLY A 372 24.94 12.33 15.96
C GLY A 372 24.10 11.32 15.18
N GLY A 373 22.91 11.70 14.74
CA GLY A 373 22.11 10.90 13.83
C GLY A 373 22.77 10.70 12.47
N PHE A 374 22.44 9.59 11.83
CA PHE A 374 22.83 9.28 10.46
C PHE A 374 21.61 9.05 9.58
N LEU A 375 21.66 9.52 8.34
CA LEU A 375 20.60 9.29 7.35
C LEU A 375 21.16 8.64 6.08
N HIS A 376 20.58 7.52 5.71
CA HIS A 376 20.72 6.93 4.40
C HIS A 376 19.56 7.38 3.51
N VAL A 377 19.83 8.11 2.42
CA VAL A 377 18.88 8.37 1.35
C VAL A 377 19.13 7.36 0.25
N ASP A 378 18.08 6.68 -0.18
CA ASP A 378 18.14 5.62 -1.16
C ASP A 378 17.35 5.99 -2.40
N ASP A 379 18.03 6.05 -3.54
CA ASP A 379 17.45 6.56 -4.79
C ASP A 379 16.46 5.56 -5.39
N ASN A 380 15.25 5.48 -4.86
CA ASN A 380 14.17 4.65 -5.40
C ASN A 380 13.50 5.31 -6.62
N TYR A 381 14.33 5.50 -7.64
CA TYR A 381 14.11 6.12 -8.94
C TYR A 381 13.18 7.35 -9.01
N GLY A 382 13.76 8.49 -9.38
CA GLY A 382 13.01 9.72 -9.68
C GLY A 382 12.88 10.69 -8.50
N MET A 383 13.62 10.46 -7.41
CA MET A 383 13.60 11.33 -6.23
C MET A 383 14.67 12.45 -6.25
N ASP A 384 15.73 12.32 -7.06
CA ASP A 384 16.91 13.21 -7.03
C ASP A 384 16.59 14.72 -7.07
N PRO A 385 15.68 15.23 -7.94
CA PRO A 385 15.37 16.65 -7.96
C PRO A 385 14.82 17.15 -6.62
N TYR A 386 14.03 16.33 -5.94
CA TYR A 386 13.41 16.66 -4.66
C TYR A 386 14.39 16.48 -3.51
N VAL A 387 15.21 15.42 -3.51
CA VAL A 387 16.29 15.25 -2.53
C VAL A 387 17.21 16.48 -2.55
N ARG A 388 17.67 16.91 -3.73
CA ARG A 388 18.54 18.08 -3.84
C ARG A 388 17.88 19.34 -3.33
N SER A 389 16.63 19.61 -3.69
CA SER A 389 15.92 20.82 -3.26
C SER A 389 15.65 20.83 -1.75
N GLU A 390 15.22 19.70 -1.20
CA GLU A 390 14.82 19.60 0.20
C GLU A 390 16.02 19.60 1.15
N PHE A 391 17.13 18.98 0.78
CA PHE A 391 18.35 19.03 1.60
C PHE A 391 19.03 20.40 1.60
N LYS A 392 18.75 21.28 0.62
CA LYS A 392 19.15 22.69 0.70
C LYS A 392 18.37 23.47 1.77
N LYS A 393 17.18 23.00 2.18
CA LYS A 393 16.47 23.57 3.35
C LYS A 393 17.12 23.13 4.66
N VAL A 394 17.62 21.89 4.72
CA VAL A 394 18.27 21.29 5.90
C VAL A 394 19.69 21.85 6.09
N PHE A 395 20.48 21.87 5.01
CA PHE A 395 21.85 22.38 4.97
C PHE A 395 22.05 23.31 3.76
N PRO A 396 21.66 24.59 3.88
CA PRO A 396 21.90 25.58 2.82
C PRO A 396 23.37 25.70 2.40
N GLU A 397 24.28 25.44 3.34
CA GLU A 397 25.73 25.64 3.21
C GLU A 397 26.52 24.40 2.76
N LEU A 398 25.91 23.21 2.76
CA LEU A 398 26.60 21.98 2.36
C LEU A 398 26.31 21.65 0.89
N GLU A 399 27.29 21.00 0.26
CA GLU A 399 27.18 20.49 -1.11
C GLU A 399 27.31 18.97 -1.12
N TRP A 400 26.52 18.32 -1.99
CA TRP A 400 26.63 16.90 -2.25
C TRP A 400 27.99 16.59 -2.87
N THR A 401 28.79 15.78 -2.17
CA THR A 401 30.13 15.42 -2.61
C THR A 401 30.20 13.92 -2.86
N ARG A 402 30.71 13.50 -4.03
CA ARG A 402 30.99 12.09 -4.28
C ARG A 402 32.05 11.60 -3.29
N LEU A 403 31.74 10.51 -2.59
CA LEU A 403 32.69 9.90 -1.67
C LEU A 403 33.76 9.13 -2.46
N PRO A 404 35.05 9.24 -2.08
CA PRO A 404 36.11 8.49 -2.73
C PRO A 404 35.97 7.00 -2.43
N ASP A 405 36.43 6.14 -3.34
CA ASP A 405 36.28 4.69 -3.24
C ASP A 405 37.02 4.09 -2.01
N ASN A 406 37.96 4.83 -1.43
CA ASN A 406 38.66 4.49 -0.19
C ASN A 406 37.99 5.03 1.09
N HIS A 407 36.80 5.62 1.00
CA HIS A 407 36.06 6.09 2.17
C HIS A 407 35.72 4.91 3.10
N PRO A 408 35.75 5.06 4.44
CA PRO A 408 35.50 3.96 5.38
C PRO A 408 34.23 3.13 5.12
N VAL A 409 33.16 3.77 4.63
CA VAL A 409 31.89 3.10 4.25
C VAL A 409 32.04 2.03 3.16
N TYR A 410 33.11 2.04 2.37
CA TYR A 410 33.37 1.05 1.32
C TYR A 410 34.39 0.00 1.74
N LEU A 411 35.11 0.20 2.85
CA LEU A 411 36.25 -0.64 3.19
C LEU A 411 35.89 -1.79 4.12
N LYS A 412 34.96 -1.57 5.06
CA LYS A 412 34.65 -2.54 6.12
C LYS A 412 33.17 -2.50 6.52
N PRO A 413 32.64 -3.63 7.02
CA PRO A 413 33.29 -4.94 7.13
C PRO A 413 33.35 -5.71 5.81
N TYR A 414 32.60 -5.27 4.80
CA TYR A 414 32.56 -5.90 3.48
C TYR A 414 33.19 -4.95 2.43
N PRO A 415 34.39 -5.26 1.91
CA PRO A 415 35.05 -4.39 0.94
C PRO A 415 34.29 -4.25 -0.37
N MET A 416 34.10 -3.01 -0.84
CA MET A 416 33.49 -2.68 -2.13
C MET A 416 34.58 -2.24 -3.12
N VAL A 417 34.77 -3.01 -4.19
CA VAL A 417 35.91 -2.86 -5.12
C VAL A 417 35.88 -1.52 -5.89
N ALA A 418 34.70 -0.95 -6.11
CA ALA A 418 34.50 0.25 -6.93
C ALA A 418 33.52 1.27 -6.31
N GLY A 419 33.51 1.38 -4.98
CA GLY A 419 32.57 2.24 -4.27
C GLY A 419 31.16 1.64 -4.20
N LEU A 420 30.13 2.46 -4.42
CA LEU A 420 28.72 2.00 -4.35
C LEU A 420 28.43 0.94 -5.42
N PRO A 421 28.00 -0.29 -5.05
CA PRO A 421 27.58 -1.29 -6.04
C PRO A 421 26.35 -0.80 -6.82
N LYS A 422 26.25 -1.15 -8.10
CA LYS A 422 25.06 -0.92 -8.93
C LYS A 422 24.09 -2.08 -8.73
N ILE A 423 22.97 -1.82 -8.06
CA ILE A 423 21.92 -2.82 -7.79
C ILE A 423 20.80 -2.72 -8.83
N HIS A 424 20.32 -1.51 -9.10
CA HIS A 424 19.25 -1.23 -10.07
C HIS A 424 19.71 -0.24 -11.16
N GLU A 425 19.19 -0.37 -12.37
CA GLU A 425 19.50 0.55 -13.49
C GLU A 425 18.64 1.82 -13.43
N HIS A 426 19.26 2.94 -13.04
CA HIS A 426 18.73 4.28 -13.25
C HIS A 426 19.47 4.95 -14.42
N ASP A 427 18.73 5.57 -15.35
CA ASP A 427 19.17 6.43 -16.47
C ASP A 427 20.41 6.00 -17.28
N GLY A 428 20.82 4.72 -17.23
CA GLY A 428 22.08 4.24 -17.78
C GLY A 428 23.35 4.86 -17.17
N ARG A 429 23.26 5.53 -16.00
CA ARG A 429 24.40 6.19 -15.34
C ARG A 429 25.05 5.29 -14.27
N PRO A 430 26.34 5.47 -13.95
CA PRO A 430 26.99 4.73 -12.87
C PRO A 430 26.38 5.08 -11.51
N ALA A 431 26.39 4.12 -10.59
CA ALA A 431 26.01 4.36 -9.19
C ALA A 431 27.06 5.25 -8.51
N GLU A 432 26.60 6.24 -7.73
CA GLU A 432 27.48 7.14 -7.00
C GLU A 432 27.01 7.31 -5.55
N GLY A 433 27.89 7.04 -4.59
CA GLY A 433 27.63 7.40 -3.20
C GLY A 433 27.96 8.86 -2.96
N LEU A 434 26.93 9.70 -2.85
CA LEU A 434 27.05 11.11 -2.51
C LEU A 434 26.93 11.31 -1.00
N GLY A 435 27.65 12.28 -0.46
CA GLY A 435 27.67 12.58 0.97
C GLY A 435 27.43 14.06 1.27
N LEU A 436 26.75 14.32 2.39
CA LEU A 436 26.80 15.60 3.09
C LEU A 436 27.68 15.46 4.34
N LEU A 437 28.70 16.31 4.45
CA LEU A 437 29.67 16.27 5.54
C LEU A 437 29.49 17.47 6.46
N TRP A 438 29.19 17.21 7.74
CA TRP A 438 29.11 18.21 8.79
C TRP A 438 30.35 18.13 9.67
N GLN A 439 31.17 19.19 9.68
CA GLN A 439 32.43 19.24 10.45
C GLN A 439 33.37 18.04 10.17
N GLY A 440 33.41 17.58 8.91
CA GLY A 440 34.22 16.43 8.48
C GLY A 440 33.58 15.06 8.72
N ARG A 441 32.44 15.00 9.40
CA ARG A 441 31.67 13.76 9.64
C ARG A 441 30.59 13.58 8.58
N LEU A 442 30.52 12.41 7.97
CA LEU A 442 29.45 12.08 7.01
C LEU A 442 28.14 11.87 7.76
N VAL A 443 27.18 12.78 7.54
CA VAL A 443 25.87 12.79 8.22
C VAL A 443 24.75 12.24 7.35
N VAL A 444 24.84 12.44 6.04
CA VAL A 444 23.89 11.88 5.05
C VAL A 444 24.67 11.16 3.98
N TYR A 445 24.33 9.90 3.73
CA TYR A 445 24.80 9.14 2.57
C TYR A 445 23.64 8.97 1.60
N TYR A 446 23.86 9.25 0.32
CA TYR A 446 22.87 9.12 -0.73
C TYR A 446 23.37 8.15 -1.80
N SER A 447 22.70 7.00 -1.96
CA SER A 447 22.98 6.02 -3.01
C SER A 447 22.42 6.49 -4.37
N TYR A 448 22.95 7.59 -4.91
CA TYR A 448 22.46 8.15 -6.16
C TYR A 448 22.65 7.17 -7.33
N GLN A 449 21.64 7.07 -8.20
CA GLN A 449 21.60 6.15 -9.33
C GLN A 449 21.70 4.68 -8.89
N CYS A 450 21.28 4.34 -7.66
CA CYS A 450 21.26 2.98 -7.14
C CYS A 450 20.20 2.80 -6.04
N ASP A 451 19.29 1.86 -6.23
CA ASP A 451 18.35 1.44 -5.19
C ASP A 451 18.96 0.27 -4.40
N LEU A 452 19.55 0.55 -3.23
CA LEU A 452 20.04 -0.49 -2.33
C LEU A 452 18.88 -1.24 -1.67
N GLY A 453 17.75 -0.56 -1.44
CA GLY A 453 16.52 -1.09 -0.85
C GLY A 453 15.92 -2.26 -1.62
N ASP A 454 15.94 -2.21 -2.96
CA ASP A 454 15.57 -3.31 -3.85
C ASP A 454 16.37 -4.59 -3.52
N GLY A 455 17.69 -4.43 -3.35
CA GLY A 455 18.58 -5.53 -2.98
C GLY A 455 18.38 -6.04 -1.55
N TRP A 456 17.75 -5.24 -0.67
CA TRP A 456 17.43 -5.61 0.70
C TRP A 456 16.04 -6.25 0.85
N GLU A 457 15.11 -6.03 -0.09
CA GLU A 457 13.77 -6.61 -0.07
C GLU A 457 13.78 -8.14 -0.06
N ASP A 458 12.66 -8.81 0.18
CA ASP A 458 12.56 -10.27 0.01
C ASP A 458 12.84 -10.71 -1.44
N ALA A 459 13.43 -11.90 -1.61
CA ALA A 459 13.84 -12.42 -2.92
C ALA A 459 12.70 -12.50 -3.94
N SER A 460 11.46 -12.62 -3.47
CA SER A 460 10.27 -12.67 -4.32
C SER A 460 9.86 -11.32 -4.92
N VAL A 461 10.34 -10.19 -4.39
CA VAL A 461 9.86 -8.85 -4.75
C VAL A 461 10.44 -8.39 -6.10
N HIS A 462 11.76 -8.22 -6.17
CA HIS A 462 12.45 -7.75 -7.39
C HIS A 462 13.05 -8.90 -8.21
N ARG A 463 13.17 -10.10 -7.62
CA ARG A 463 13.80 -11.29 -8.21
C ARG A 463 15.24 -11.06 -8.66
N ASP A 464 15.93 -10.14 -7.98
CA ASP A 464 17.35 -9.90 -8.21
C ASP A 464 18.17 -11.17 -7.94
N PRO A 465 19.25 -11.39 -8.70
CA PRO A 465 20.25 -12.41 -8.39
C PRO A 465 20.70 -12.32 -6.94
N GLU A 466 20.83 -13.48 -6.28
CA GLU A 466 21.25 -13.58 -4.88
C GLU A 466 22.60 -12.88 -4.61
N THR A 467 23.50 -12.88 -5.60
CA THR A 467 24.78 -12.18 -5.54
C THR A 467 24.62 -10.67 -5.44
N LEU A 468 23.69 -10.07 -6.19
CA LEU A 468 23.41 -8.63 -6.12
C LEU A 468 22.74 -8.26 -4.80
N ARG A 469 21.77 -9.06 -4.35
CA ARG A 469 21.12 -8.89 -3.04
C ARG A 469 22.11 -8.96 -1.89
N THR A 470 23.01 -9.94 -1.91
CA THR A 470 24.07 -10.07 -0.91
C THR A 470 24.99 -8.85 -0.92
N THR A 471 25.36 -8.37 -2.11
CA THR A 471 26.20 -7.17 -2.27
C THR A 471 25.50 -5.92 -1.73
N ALA A 472 24.21 -5.75 -1.99
CA ALA A 472 23.40 -4.67 -1.44
C ALA A 472 23.35 -4.71 0.09
N LEU A 473 23.04 -5.88 0.67
CA LEU A 473 22.99 -6.08 2.13
C LEU A 473 24.35 -5.84 2.80
N GLN A 474 25.44 -6.24 2.15
CA GLN A 474 26.80 -5.94 2.59
C GLN A 474 27.06 -4.43 2.62
N MET A 475 26.68 -3.69 1.56
CA MET A 475 26.81 -2.24 1.53
C MET A 475 25.97 -1.56 2.61
N GLY A 476 24.72 -1.99 2.81
CA GLY A 476 23.88 -1.51 3.90
C GLY A 476 24.49 -1.76 5.27
N ALA A 477 25.08 -2.95 5.48
CA ALA A 477 25.75 -3.29 6.72
C ALA A 477 27.00 -2.44 6.97
N ASN A 478 27.74 -2.07 5.93
CA ASN A 478 28.83 -1.10 6.06
C ASN A 478 28.30 0.28 6.52
N LEU A 479 27.19 0.77 5.95
CA LEU A 479 26.59 2.05 6.34
C LEU A 479 26.10 2.04 7.79
N VAL A 480 25.42 0.96 8.20
CA VAL A 480 24.97 0.78 9.59
C VAL A 480 26.16 0.73 10.53
N ARG A 481 27.19 -0.07 10.22
CA ARG A 481 28.40 -0.12 11.05
C ARG A 481 29.03 1.27 11.16
N TYR A 482 29.21 1.96 10.04
CA TYR A 482 29.82 3.28 10.01
C TYR A 482 29.07 4.26 10.91
N ALA A 483 27.73 4.28 10.88
CA ALA A 483 26.91 5.14 11.75
C ALA A 483 27.08 4.85 13.25
N PHE A 484 27.32 3.60 13.64
CA PHE A 484 27.49 3.19 15.04
C PHE A 484 28.92 3.39 15.56
N GLU A 485 29.89 3.63 14.68
CA GLU A 485 31.30 3.83 15.01
C GLU A 485 31.76 5.30 14.93
N GLN A 486 30.83 6.25 14.67
CA GLN A 486 31.14 7.68 14.51
C GLN A 486 31.47 8.42 15.80
#